data_AF-A0ABD2N538-F1
#
_entry.id   AF-A0ABD2N538-F1
#
_cell.length_a   1.000
_cell.length_b   1.000
_cell.length_c   1.000
_cell.angle_alpha   90.00
_cell.angle_beta   90.00
_cell.angle_gamma   90.00
#
_symmetry.space_group_name_H-M   'P 1'
#
loop_
_entity.id
_entity.type
_entity.pdbx_description
1 polymer ?
#
loop_
_entity_poly.entity_id
_entity_poly.type
_entity_poly.pdbx_seq_one_letter_code
_entity_poly.pdbx_strand_id
1 'polypeptide(L)'
;MHDPNPPQTKTLKNCPLCDYTSDKKQLYQHFEKCHETIVVTELIEFPSFEHFMTWKVTLENDTKTNFIRGYTQQTKYYDEVILFVCHRSGHHFPKTKNIKFKNDVITKKIGGFCPASIKMMKKMMEVLKFPLCKHMWDTIMKI
;
A
#
# COMPACT_ATOMS: atom_id res chain seq x y z
N MET A 1 12.45 -31.38 21.30
CA MET A 1 12.64 -30.99 19.88
C MET A 1 11.46 -30.09 19.54
N HIS A 2 11.68 -28.78 19.45
CA HIS A 2 10.64 -27.83 19.10
C HIS A 2 10.93 -27.34 17.68
N ASP A 3 10.04 -27.68 16.74
CA ASP A 3 10.09 -27.17 15.38
C ASP A 3 10.04 -25.64 15.39
N PRO A 4 10.98 -24.95 14.71
CA PRO A 4 10.96 -23.51 14.63
C PRO A 4 10.10 -23.07 13.44
N ASN A 5 9.14 -22.21 13.75
CA ASN A 5 8.46 -21.28 12.84
C ASN A 5 7.30 -21.88 12.00
N PRO A 6 6.05 -21.39 12.18
CA PRO A 6 4.93 -21.78 11.32
C PRO A 6 5.19 -21.40 9.85
N PRO A 7 4.71 -22.20 8.88
CA PRO A 7 4.87 -21.90 7.46
C PRO A 7 4.20 -20.56 7.12
N GLN A 8 5.00 -19.59 6.70
CA GLN A 8 4.52 -18.30 6.22
C GLN A 8 3.81 -18.51 4.88
N THR A 9 2.50 -18.72 4.91
CA THR A 9 1.69 -18.81 3.69
C THR A 9 1.74 -17.45 2.97
N LYS A 10 2.40 -17.41 1.80
CA LYS A 10 2.46 -16.20 0.97
C LYS A 10 1.04 -15.83 0.54
N THR A 11 0.56 -14.68 0.99
CA THR A 11 -0.76 -14.17 0.57
C THR A 11 -0.67 -13.63 -0.85
N LEU A 12 -1.43 -14.24 -1.76
CA LEU A 12 -1.56 -13.78 -3.14
C LEU A 12 -2.40 -12.50 -3.20
N LYS A 13 -2.11 -11.66 -4.19
CA LYS A 13 -2.79 -10.40 -4.47
C LYS A 13 -2.98 -10.23 -5.97
N ASN A 14 -4.01 -9.50 -6.35
CA ASN A 14 -4.36 -9.23 -7.75
C ASN A 14 -3.72 -7.91 -8.21
N CYS A 15 -3.34 -7.84 -9.48
CA CYS A 15 -3.06 -6.59 -10.16
C CYS A 15 -4.38 -5.84 -10.39
N PRO A 16 -4.45 -4.53 -10.13
CA PRO A 16 -5.64 -3.73 -10.44
C PRO A 16 -5.76 -3.34 -11.92
N LEU A 17 -4.75 -3.62 -12.74
CA LEU A 17 -4.67 -3.17 -14.15
C LEU A 17 -4.86 -4.32 -15.16
N CYS A 18 -4.82 -5.58 -14.70
CA CYS A 18 -5.05 -6.77 -15.52
C CYS A 18 -5.34 -7.98 -14.62
N ASP A 19 -5.59 -9.15 -15.23
CA ASP A 19 -5.97 -10.38 -14.52
C ASP A 19 -4.80 -11.11 -13.81
N TYR A 20 -3.61 -10.50 -13.76
CA TYR A 20 -2.44 -11.10 -13.12
C TYR A 20 -2.58 -11.17 -11.60
N THR A 21 -2.26 -12.32 -11.01
CA THR A 21 -2.31 -12.56 -9.56
C THR A 21 -1.02 -13.22 -9.09
N SER A 22 -0.38 -12.65 -8.07
CA SER A 22 0.87 -13.18 -7.54
C SER A 22 1.17 -12.66 -6.12
N ASP A 23 2.31 -13.05 -5.57
CA ASP A 23 2.81 -12.46 -4.34
C ASP A 23 3.28 -11.00 -4.54
N LYS A 24 3.46 -10.27 -3.43
CA LYS A 24 3.80 -8.84 -3.45
C LYS A 24 5.10 -8.55 -4.22
N LYS A 25 6.12 -9.41 -4.11
CA LYS A 25 7.43 -9.19 -4.76
C LYS A 25 7.28 -9.32 -6.27
N GLN A 26 6.57 -10.33 -6.73
CA GLN A 26 6.30 -10.56 -8.14
C GLN A 26 5.39 -9.46 -8.74
N LEU A 27 4.43 -8.97 -7.96
CA LEU A 27 3.58 -7.85 -8.39
C LEU A 27 4.35 -6.55 -8.63
N TYR A 28 5.35 -6.23 -7.80
CA TYR A 28 6.20 -5.07 -8.05
C TYR A 28 6.92 -5.18 -9.41
N GLN A 29 7.50 -6.34 -9.71
CA GLN A 29 8.16 -6.60 -10.99
C GLN A 29 7.16 -6.56 -12.16
N HIS A 30 5.95 -7.07 -11.96
CA HIS A 30 4.90 -7.05 -12.95
C HIS A 30 4.46 -5.62 -13.29
N PHE A 31 4.34 -4.71 -12.30
CA PHE A 31 4.04 -3.31 -12.56
C PHE A 31 5.08 -2.63 -13.46
N GLU A 32 6.36 -2.88 -13.21
CA GLU A 32 7.46 -2.32 -14.01
C GLU A 32 7.48 -2.87 -15.43
N LYS A 33 7.29 -4.19 -15.59
CA LYS A 33 7.43 -4.88 -16.88
C LYS A 33 6.19 -4.78 -17.78
N CYS A 34 5.00 -4.77 -17.18
CA CYS A 34 3.73 -4.92 -17.92
C CYS A 34 2.89 -3.65 -17.93
N HIS A 35 3.16 -2.69 -17.05
CA HIS A 35 2.34 -1.48 -16.88
C HIS A 35 3.16 -0.19 -16.84
N GLU A 36 4.44 -0.25 -17.28
CA GLU A 36 5.37 0.89 -17.33
C GLU A 36 5.38 1.72 -16.02
N THR A 37 5.10 1.07 -14.90
CA THR A 37 4.93 1.72 -13.61
C THR A 37 6.23 1.59 -12.86
N ILE A 38 6.97 2.68 -12.76
CA ILE A 38 8.24 2.73 -12.04
C ILE A 38 7.95 2.75 -10.53
N VAL A 39 8.50 1.78 -9.82
CA VAL A 39 8.37 1.65 -8.36
C VAL A 39 9.67 2.14 -7.72
N VAL A 40 9.79 3.44 -7.46
CA VAL A 40 10.98 4.01 -6.79
C VAL A 40 10.79 4.00 -5.27
N THR A 41 11.89 3.87 -4.55
CA THR A 41 11.93 3.88 -3.09
C THR A 41 12.89 4.98 -2.64
N GLU A 42 12.40 5.98 -1.90
CA GLU A 42 13.23 7.04 -1.31
C GLU A 42 13.51 6.78 0.19
N LEU A 43 14.45 7.47 0.82
CA LEU A 43 14.65 7.41 2.27
C LEU A 43 14.65 8.84 2.80
N ILE A 44 13.79 9.12 3.78
CA ILE A 44 13.68 10.45 4.38
C ILE A 44 13.66 10.34 5.90
N GLU A 45 14.60 11.06 6.49
CA GLU A 45 14.73 11.25 7.93
C GLU A 45 13.92 12.45 8.40
N PHE A 46 13.32 12.29 9.57
CA PHE A 46 12.62 13.36 10.26
C PHE A 46 13.26 13.54 11.64
N PRO A 47 13.10 14.71 12.27
CA PRO A 47 13.59 14.91 13.64
C PRO A 47 12.62 14.36 14.69
N SER A 48 11.33 14.21 14.36
CA SER A 48 10.34 13.64 15.26
C SER A 48 9.17 12.98 14.52
N PHE A 49 8.37 12.20 15.25
CA PHE A 49 7.14 11.61 14.72
C PHE A 49 6.13 12.67 14.26
N GLU A 50 6.07 13.82 14.93
CA GLU A 50 5.18 14.93 14.54
C GLU A 50 5.57 15.53 13.20
N HIS A 51 6.86 15.66 12.92
CA HIS A 51 7.35 16.11 11.61
C HIS A 51 7.01 15.09 10.52
N PHE A 52 7.17 13.80 10.81
CA PHE A 52 6.72 12.73 9.92
C PHE A 52 5.21 12.82 9.63
N MET A 53 4.37 13.03 10.66
CA MET A 53 2.93 13.14 10.49
C MET A 53 2.53 14.36 9.66
N THR A 54 3.17 15.51 9.89
CA THR A 54 2.94 16.74 9.11
C THR A 54 3.34 16.55 7.64
N TRP A 55 4.49 15.95 7.40
CA TRP A 55 4.95 15.60 6.06
C TRP A 55 3.98 14.62 5.38
N LYS A 56 3.52 13.58 6.09
CA LYS A 56 2.57 12.60 5.57
C LYS A 56 1.26 13.28 5.14
N VAL A 57 0.70 14.15 5.98
CA VAL A 57 -0.53 14.90 5.65
C VAL A 57 -0.33 15.78 4.42
N THR A 58 0.82 16.44 4.31
CA THR A 58 1.17 17.25 3.14
C THR A 58 1.24 16.39 1.88
N LEU A 59 1.96 15.26 1.93
CA LEU A 59 2.02 14.28 0.85
C LEU A 59 0.60 13.82 0.45
N GLU A 60 -0.24 13.46 1.40
CA GLU A 60 -1.62 12.99 1.14
C GLU A 60 -2.47 14.07 0.46
N ASN A 61 -2.30 15.34 0.87
CA ASN A 61 -3.01 16.47 0.29
C ASN A 61 -2.57 16.80 -1.14
N ASP A 62 -1.25 16.76 -1.39
CA ASP A 62 -0.68 17.02 -2.71
C ASP A 62 -1.04 15.91 -3.69
N THR A 63 -1.03 14.68 -3.19
CA THR A 63 -1.25 13.47 -4.00
C THR A 63 -2.67 12.93 -3.96
N LYS A 64 -3.58 13.60 -3.28
CA LYS A 64 -4.98 13.15 -3.07
C LYS A 64 -5.11 11.66 -2.68
N THR A 65 -4.07 11.09 -2.05
CA THR A 65 -3.95 9.66 -1.77
C THR A 65 -3.69 9.48 -0.29
N ASN A 66 -4.68 8.96 0.43
CA ASN A 66 -4.52 8.69 1.86
C ASN A 66 -3.81 7.35 2.09
N PHE A 67 -2.98 7.30 3.12
CA PHE A 67 -2.26 6.15 3.63
C PHE A 67 -2.78 5.81 5.03
N ILE A 68 -3.39 4.63 5.15
CA ILE A 68 -3.96 4.11 6.39
C ILE A 68 -2.97 3.16 7.07
N ARG A 69 -2.99 3.09 8.41
CA ARG A 69 -2.16 2.15 9.17
C ARG A 69 -2.55 0.71 8.80
N GLY A 70 -1.61 -0.05 8.24
CA GLY A 70 -1.82 -1.44 7.83
C GLY A 70 -1.47 -2.41 8.95
N TYR A 71 -0.20 -2.45 9.36
CA TYR A 71 0.25 -3.25 10.50
C TYR A 71 1.38 -2.55 11.25
N THR A 72 1.63 -3.04 12.46
CA THR A 72 2.77 -2.63 13.29
C THR A 72 3.54 -3.87 13.69
N GLN A 73 4.86 -3.82 13.62
CA GLN A 73 5.73 -4.90 14.08
C GLN A 73 6.92 -4.32 14.84
N GLN A 74 7.48 -5.09 15.77
CA GLN A 74 8.79 -4.83 16.34
C GLN A 74 9.82 -5.66 15.58
N THR A 75 11.07 -5.20 15.55
CA THR A 75 12.17 -5.96 14.94
C THR A 75 13.38 -5.93 15.85
N LYS A 76 14.38 -6.77 15.60
CA LYS A 76 15.66 -6.76 16.32
C LYS A 76 16.34 -5.38 16.33
N TYR A 77 16.10 -4.56 15.32
CA TYR A 77 16.80 -3.28 15.10
C TYR A 77 15.94 -2.05 15.42
N TYR A 78 14.63 -2.20 15.43
CA TYR A 78 13.67 -1.10 15.57
C TYR A 78 12.57 -1.48 16.54
N ASP A 79 12.36 -0.60 17.53
CA ASP A 79 11.35 -0.77 18.58
C ASP A 79 9.92 -0.70 18.02
N GLU A 80 9.74 0.02 16.91
CA GLU A 80 8.47 0.11 16.22
C GLU A 80 8.68 0.29 14.70
N VAL A 81 8.06 -0.58 13.92
CA VAL A 81 7.93 -0.46 12.46
C VAL A 81 6.45 -0.40 12.13
N ILE A 82 6.00 0.72 11.57
CA ILE A 82 4.62 0.93 11.13
C ILE A 82 4.59 0.93 9.61
N LEU A 83 3.75 0.08 9.02
CA LEU A 83 3.44 0.16 7.59
C LEU A 83 2.13 0.91 7.41
N PHE A 84 2.16 1.99 6.64
CA PHE A 84 0.98 2.65 6.10
C PHE A 84 0.80 2.24 4.64
N VAL A 85 -0.41 1.83 4.27
CA VAL A 85 -0.76 1.38 2.92
C VAL A 85 -1.76 2.31 2.30
N CYS A 86 -1.74 2.45 0.97
CA CYS A 86 -2.74 3.23 0.25
C CYS A 86 -4.17 2.78 0.61
N HIS A 87 -5.04 3.72 0.98
CA HIS A 87 -6.43 3.45 1.37
C HIS A 87 -7.25 2.81 0.25
N ARG A 88 -6.84 2.98 -1.01
CA ARG A 88 -7.49 2.38 -2.18
C ARG A 88 -7.06 0.93 -2.42
N SER A 89 -5.98 0.48 -1.79
CA SER A 89 -5.47 -0.89 -1.93
C SER A 89 -6.47 -1.93 -1.41
N GLY A 90 -6.60 -3.04 -2.13
CA GLY A 90 -7.44 -4.19 -1.80
C GLY A 90 -8.81 -4.17 -2.45
N HIS A 91 -9.65 -5.09 -2.00
CA HIS A 91 -11.01 -5.27 -2.50
C HIS A 91 -12.02 -4.70 -1.50
N HIS A 92 -13.17 -4.27 -2.01
CA HIS A 92 -14.32 -3.99 -1.17
C HIS A 92 -15.05 -5.30 -0.86
N PHE A 93 -15.17 -5.63 0.42
CA PHE A 93 -16.00 -6.73 0.87
C PHE A 93 -17.30 -6.15 1.45
N PRO A 94 -18.45 -6.29 0.78
CA PRO A 94 -19.71 -5.83 1.32
C PRO A 94 -20.01 -6.57 2.63
N LYS A 95 -20.37 -5.83 3.68
CA LYS A 95 -20.53 -6.38 5.04
C LYS A 95 -21.83 -7.16 5.27
N THR A 96 -22.74 -7.24 4.29
CA THR A 96 -24.03 -7.95 4.45
C THR A 96 -24.39 -8.77 3.22
N LYS A 97 -24.83 -10.02 3.43
CA LYS A 97 -25.24 -10.98 2.38
C LYS A 97 -26.64 -10.72 1.79
N ASN A 98 -27.39 -9.75 2.31
CA ASN A 98 -28.84 -9.61 2.05
C ASN A 98 -29.26 -8.22 1.55
N ILE A 99 -28.46 -7.57 0.69
CA ILE A 99 -28.94 -6.37 -0.01
C ILE A 99 -28.62 -6.52 -1.48
N LYS A 100 -29.68 -6.78 -2.27
CA LYS A 100 -29.67 -6.57 -3.72
C LYS A 100 -29.49 -5.07 -3.94
N PHE A 101 -28.27 -4.57 -3.91
CA PHE A 101 -27.97 -3.21 -4.32
C PHE A 101 -28.10 -3.15 -5.84
N LYS A 102 -29.31 -2.79 -6.30
CA LYS A 102 -29.43 -1.94 -7.48
C LYS A 102 -28.75 -0.62 -7.11
N ASN A 103 -27.74 -0.24 -7.89
CA ASN A 103 -27.04 1.05 -7.93
C ASN A 103 -25.85 1.21 -6.96
N ASP A 104 -24.64 1.11 -7.54
CA ASP A 104 -23.50 2.02 -7.36
C ASP A 104 -23.13 2.48 -5.94
N VAL A 105 -22.79 1.55 -5.04
CA VAL A 105 -21.81 1.90 -4.00
C VAL A 105 -20.43 1.88 -4.66
N ILE A 106 -20.04 3.00 -5.27
CA ILE A 106 -18.70 3.19 -5.83
C ILE A 106 -17.71 3.15 -4.67
N THR A 107 -17.08 1.99 -4.48
CA THR A 107 -15.97 1.86 -3.55
C THR A 107 -14.76 2.60 -4.08
N LYS A 108 -14.01 3.29 -3.21
CA LYS A 108 -12.72 3.90 -3.58
C LYS A 108 -11.60 2.87 -3.76
N LYS A 109 -11.89 1.59 -3.51
CA LYS A 109 -10.96 0.47 -3.67
C LYS A 109 -10.73 0.17 -5.15
N ILE A 110 -9.47 -0.07 -5.52
CA ILE A 110 -9.09 -0.38 -6.91
C ILE A 110 -9.22 -1.87 -7.28
N GLY A 111 -9.78 -2.70 -6.40
CA GLY A 111 -9.96 -4.13 -6.67
C GLY A 111 -8.64 -4.89 -6.81
N GLY A 112 -7.55 -4.38 -6.24
CA GLY A 112 -6.22 -4.95 -6.42
C GLY A 112 -5.19 -4.34 -5.49
N PHE A 113 -3.96 -4.85 -5.54
CA PHE A 113 -2.86 -4.36 -4.74
C PHE A 113 -2.34 -3.03 -5.29
N CYS A 114 -2.32 -2.00 -4.44
CA CYS A 114 -1.60 -0.76 -4.73
C CYS A 114 -0.15 -0.86 -4.21
N PRO A 115 0.87 -0.60 -5.04
CA PRO A 115 2.27 -0.63 -4.64
C PRO A 115 2.66 0.47 -3.64
N ALA A 116 1.90 1.58 -3.61
CA ALA A 116 2.19 2.73 -2.77
C ALA A 116 2.01 2.41 -1.27
N SER A 117 3.08 2.60 -0.51
CA SER A 117 3.11 2.43 0.95
C SER A 117 4.18 3.29 1.58
N ILE A 118 4.02 3.62 2.86
CA ILE A 118 5.01 4.33 3.66
C ILE A 118 5.40 3.39 4.80
N LYS A 119 6.69 3.07 4.90
CA LYS A 119 7.24 2.34 6.05
C LYS A 119 7.87 3.36 6.98
N MET A 120 7.47 3.36 8.25
CA MET A 120 8.05 4.20 9.29
C MET A 120 8.78 3.31 10.29
N MET A 121 9.99 3.70 10.70
CA MET A 121 10.82 2.95 11.63
C MET A 121 11.28 3.88 12.76
N LYS A 122 11.01 3.50 14.01
CA LYS A 122 11.29 4.31 15.19
C LYS A 122 12.68 3.96 15.74
N LYS A 123 13.73 4.54 15.15
CA LYS A 123 15.11 4.76 15.67
C LYS A 123 16.04 5.46 14.67
N MET A 124 15.65 5.45 13.39
CA MET A 124 16.08 6.30 12.28
C MET A 124 14.87 6.31 11.35
N MET A 125 14.32 7.46 11.01
CA MET A 125 13.16 7.50 10.13
C MET A 125 13.65 7.33 8.71
N GLU A 126 13.38 6.19 8.09
CA GLU A 126 13.54 6.03 6.64
C GLU A 126 12.13 6.00 6.05
N VAL A 127 11.76 7.02 5.27
CA VAL A 127 10.49 7.00 4.53
C VAL A 127 10.66 6.69 3.05
N LEU A 128 10.09 5.55 2.65
CA LEU A 128 9.92 5.13 1.26
C LEU A 128 8.84 5.98 0.57
N LYS A 129 9.24 7.00 -0.20
CA LYS A 129 8.36 7.61 -1.20
C LYS A 129 8.38 6.77 -2.47
N PHE A 130 7.20 6.49 -2.99
CA PHE A 130 7.00 6.02 -4.35
C PHE A 130 6.50 7.21 -5.16
N PRO A 131 7.18 7.64 -6.24
CA PRO A 131 6.61 8.59 -7.16
C PRO A 131 5.33 7.94 -7.69
N LEU A 132 4.21 8.57 -7.36
CA LEU A 132 2.95 8.24 -7.97
C LEU A 132 3.15 8.35 -9.47
N CYS A 133 2.95 7.23 -10.14
CA CYS A 133 2.89 7.16 -11.58
C CYS A 133 1.90 8.23 -12.08
N LYS A 134 2.40 9.25 -12.80
CA LYS A 134 1.56 10.22 -13.52
C LYS A 134 0.51 9.52 -14.40
N HIS A 135 0.83 8.35 -14.95
CA HIS A 135 -0.08 7.54 -15.78
C HIS A 135 -1.08 6.68 -14.99
N MET A 136 -0.86 6.42 -13.70
CA MET A 136 -1.81 5.67 -12.87
C MET A 136 -2.97 6.58 -12.45
N TRP A 137 -2.77 7.90 -12.47
CA TRP A 137 -3.84 8.88 -12.25
C TRP A 137 -4.83 8.95 -13.41
N ASP A 138 -4.36 8.93 -14.66
CA ASP A 138 -5.24 9.08 -15.83
C ASP A 138 -6.12 7.85 -16.09
N THR A 139 -5.66 6.66 -15.72
CA THR A 139 -6.45 5.41 -15.84
C THR A 139 -7.41 5.23 -14.66
N ILE A 140 -7.08 5.77 -13.49
CA ILE A 140 -7.86 5.57 -12.26
C ILE A 140 -8.85 6.72 -11.98
N MET A 141 -8.68 7.91 -12.57
CA MET A 141 -9.63 9.03 -12.47
C MET A 141 -10.70 9.06 -13.59
N LYS A 142 -10.65 8.13 -14.55
CA LYS A 142 -11.66 8.00 -15.63
C LYS A 142 -12.76 6.96 -15.32
N ILE A 143 -12.79 6.41 -14.10
CA ILE A 143 -13.84 5.50 -13.61
C ILE A 143 -14.44 6.11 -12.35
#